data_AF-M1CRL1-F1
#
_entry.id   AF-M1CRL1-F1
#
_cell.length_a   1.000
_cell.length_b   1.000
_cell.length_c   1.000
_cell.angle_alpha   90.00
_cell.angle_beta   90.00
_cell.angle_gamma   90.00
#
_symmetry.space_group_name_H-M   'P 1'
#
loop_
_entity.id
_entity.type
_entity.pdbx_description
1 polymer ?
#
loop_
_entity_poly.entity_id
_entity_poly.type
_entity_poly.pdbx_seq_one_letter_code
_entity_poly.pdbx_strand_id
1 'polypeptide(L)'
;MEPVRFLLGKQSSLAPEKVIAAVEIESEDGEEGDVIDIDPRIRLMYSANEGDIEGIKELLDLGTDVNFRDDDERTALHVAACQGYSDVVQLLVDNGAEIDSEDRWGSTPLGDAIHYKNHHVIKLLEEHGAKPPMAPMHVNNSREVPEYEIDAKELDFTNSIELAKGTFHIASWRGIQVAVKKFGDDEIADEDKVTAFRDELALLQKIRHPNVVQFLGAVTQSSPMMIVTEYLPKGDLHAYLKNEEPLRPTKAIRFAIDIARGLNYLHEIKPEAIIHRDLEPSNILRDDTGHLKVADFGVSKLLKVTNRVKEDKPLTCDNTSYD
;
A
#
# COMPACT_ATOMS: atom_id res chain seq x y z
N MET A 1 -12.07 -36.73 1.43
CA MET A 1 -13.17 -35.76 1.27
C MET A 1 -12.56 -34.55 0.61
N GLU A 2 -13.01 -34.20 -0.58
CA GLU A 2 -12.68 -32.90 -1.16
C GLU A 2 -13.36 -31.82 -0.31
N PRO A 3 -12.70 -30.68 -0.04
CA PRO A 3 -13.35 -29.61 0.71
C PRO A 3 -14.46 -29.01 -0.14
N VAL A 4 -15.61 -28.78 0.48
CA VAL A 4 -16.82 -28.29 -0.19
C VAL A 4 -16.56 -26.84 -0.60
N ARG A 5 -16.43 -26.59 -1.91
CA ARG A 5 -16.31 -25.23 -2.44
C ARG A 5 -17.67 -24.53 -2.39
N PHE A 6 -17.82 -23.62 -1.43
CA PHE A 6 -19.03 -22.81 -1.25
C PHE A 6 -19.02 -21.58 -2.15
N LEU A 7 -20.05 -21.41 -2.97
CA LEU A 7 -20.28 -20.20 -3.78
C LEU A 7 -21.33 -19.33 -3.08
N LEU A 8 -20.88 -18.44 -2.19
CA LEU A 8 -21.70 -17.35 -1.67
C LEU A 8 -21.83 -16.29 -2.78
N GLY A 9 -23.04 -15.76 -2.99
CA GLY A 9 -23.42 -15.08 -4.24
C GLY A 9 -22.58 -13.86 -4.65
N LYS A 10 -21.79 -13.29 -3.72
CA LYS A 10 -20.80 -12.26 -3.99
C LYS A 10 -19.40 -12.76 -3.65
N GLN A 11 -18.46 -12.45 -4.53
CA GLN A 11 -17.04 -12.79 -4.36
C GLN A 11 -16.32 -11.71 -3.54
N SER A 12 -15.17 -12.06 -2.98
CA SER A 12 -14.29 -11.09 -2.34
C SER A 12 -13.90 -9.95 -3.30
N SER A 13 -13.73 -8.75 -2.76
CA SER A 13 -13.35 -7.57 -3.54
C SER A 13 -11.99 -7.68 -4.24
N LEU A 14 -11.09 -8.52 -3.73
CA LEU A 14 -9.75 -8.76 -4.28
C LEU A 14 -9.62 -10.12 -4.99
N ALA A 15 -10.70 -10.91 -5.08
CA ALA A 15 -10.68 -12.16 -5.82
C ALA A 15 -10.56 -11.91 -7.34
N PRO A 16 -9.72 -12.68 -8.06
CA PRO A 16 -9.63 -12.57 -9.52
C PRO A 16 -10.96 -12.95 -10.18
N GLU A 17 -11.39 -12.17 -11.19
CA GLU A 17 -12.64 -12.40 -11.92
C GLU A 17 -12.73 -13.83 -12.47
N LYS A 18 -13.69 -14.62 -11.95
CA LYS A 18 -14.04 -15.91 -12.55
C LYS A 18 -14.88 -15.66 -13.82
N VAL A 19 -14.47 -16.27 -14.93
CA VAL A 19 -15.36 -16.47 -16.09
C VAL A 19 -16.49 -17.38 -15.61
N ILE A 20 -17.68 -16.82 -15.41
CA ILE A 20 -18.81 -17.50 -14.77
C ILE A 20 -19.27 -18.66 -15.67
N ALA A 21 -19.03 -19.90 -15.26
CA ALA A 21 -19.96 -20.99 -15.54
C ALA A 21 -20.90 -21.03 -14.33
N ALA A 22 -22.11 -20.54 -14.51
CA ALA A 22 -23.16 -20.65 -13.51
C ALA A 22 -23.40 -22.15 -13.29
N VAL A 23 -23.02 -22.66 -12.11
CA VAL A 23 -23.63 -23.88 -11.60
C VAL A 23 -24.73 -23.38 -10.69
N GLU A 24 -25.92 -23.22 -11.29
CA GLU A 24 -27.16 -23.18 -10.55
C GLU A 24 -27.25 -24.52 -9.80
N ILE A 25 -27.25 -24.49 -8.47
CA ILE A 25 -27.75 -25.63 -7.70
C ILE A 25 -29.26 -25.54 -7.86
N GLU A 26 -29.79 -26.32 -8.81
CA GLU A 26 -31.22 -26.57 -8.91
C GLU A 26 -31.71 -27.05 -7.54
N SER A 27 -32.66 -26.32 -6.95
CA SER A 27 -33.50 -26.86 -5.89
C SER A 27 -34.31 -27.99 -6.51
N GLU A 28 -33.89 -29.24 -6.28
CA GLU A 28 -34.75 -30.38 -6.60
C GLU A 28 -35.99 -30.31 -5.72
N ASP A 29 -37.10 -29.94 -6.37
CA ASP A 29 -38.45 -30.07 -5.83
C ASP A 29 -38.71 -31.53 -5.48
N GLY A 30 -38.73 -31.82 -4.18
CA GLY A 30 -39.42 -32.97 -3.59
C GLY A 30 -38.56 -34.20 -3.31
N GLU A 31 -38.35 -34.48 -2.03
CA GLU A 31 -38.92 -35.63 -1.32
C GLU A 31 -38.42 -35.62 0.15
N GLU A 32 -39.27 -36.04 1.08
CA GLU A 32 -38.93 -36.13 2.51
C GLU A 32 -37.72 -37.04 2.75
N GLY A 33 -36.70 -36.55 3.46
CA GLY A 33 -35.78 -37.38 4.25
C GLY A 33 -34.34 -37.49 3.77
N ASP A 34 -33.51 -36.51 4.16
CA ASP A 34 -32.33 -36.71 5.01
C ASP A 34 -31.78 -35.32 5.37
N VAL A 35 -31.74 -34.99 6.66
CA VAL A 35 -31.16 -33.72 7.12
C VAL A 35 -29.67 -33.78 6.81
N ILE A 36 -29.22 -33.09 5.77
CA ILE A 36 -27.79 -32.88 5.56
C ILE A 36 -27.31 -32.12 6.80
N ASP A 37 -26.50 -32.78 7.63
CA ASP A 37 -25.85 -32.18 8.80
C ASP A 37 -24.79 -31.20 8.30
N ILE A 38 -25.25 -30.02 7.87
CA ILE A 38 -24.39 -28.92 7.45
C ILE A 38 -23.71 -28.40 8.72
N ASP A 39 -22.37 -28.41 8.72
CA ASP A 39 -21.56 -27.88 9.82
C ASP A 39 -22.14 -26.53 10.30
N PRO A 40 -22.44 -26.36 11.60
CA PRO A 40 -23.03 -25.14 12.14
C PRO A 40 -22.29 -23.86 11.74
N ARG A 41 -20.97 -23.95 11.54
CA ARG A 41 -20.13 -22.82 11.11
C ARG A 41 -20.34 -22.45 9.65
N ILE A 42 -20.53 -23.45 8.79
CA ILE A 42 -20.93 -23.21 7.39
C ILE A 42 -22.35 -22.66 7.35
N ARG A 43 -23.25 -23.20 8.17
CA ARG A 43 -24.63 -22.70 8.29
C ARG A 43 -24.68 -21.23 8.71
N LEU A 44 -23.79 -20.79 9.60
CA LEU A 44 -23.65 -19.39 9.99
C LEU A 44 -23.35 -18.48 8.79
N MET A 45 -22.47 -18.92 7.88
CA MET A 45 -22.16 -18.16 6.66
C MET A 45 -23.35 -18.10 5.69
N TYR A 46 -24.13 -19.18 5.58
CA TYR A 46 -25.37 -19.18 4.80
C TYR A 46 -26.41 -18.20 5.37
N SER A 47 -26.66 -18.26 6.68
CA SER A 47 -27.58 -17.33 7.32
C SER A 47 -27.11 -15.87 7.17
N ALA A 48 -25.80 -15.61 7.23
CA ALA A 48 -25.23 -14.28 6.94
C ALA A 48 -25.42 -13.85 5.47
N ASN A 49 -25.40 -14.78 4.52
CA ASN A 49 -25.65 -14.52 3.10
C ASN A 49 -27.13 -14.27 2.78
N GLU A 50 -28.05 -14.85 3.55
CA GLU A 50 -29.49 -14.66 3.38
C GLU A 50 -30.07 -13.52 4.22
N GLY A 51 -29.31 -13.02 5.20
CA GLY A 51 -29.79 -12.03 6.15
C GLY A 51 -30.64 -12.61 7.27
N ASP A 52 -30.53 -13.91 7.55
CA ASP A 52 -31.31 -14.63 8.57
C ASP A 52 -30.79 -14.34 9.98
N ILE A 53 -31.26 -13.24 10.56
CA ILE A 53 -30.89 -12.79 11.91
C ILE A 53 -31.23 -13.83 12.98
N GLU A 54 -32.39 -14.49 12.88
CA GLU A 54 -32.84 -15.42 13.91
C GLU A 54 -32.03 -16.73 13.86
N GLY A 55 -31.74 -17.24 12.66
CA GLY A 55 -30.84 -18.39 12.51
C GLY A 55 -29.41 -18.10 12.99
N ILE A 56 -28.90 -16.88 12.76
CA ILE A 56 -27.59 -16.47 13.29
C ILE A 56 -27.60 -16.47 14.82
N LYS A 57 -28.62 -15.89 15.46
CA LYS A 57 -28.73 -15.89 16.93
C LYS A 57 -28.75 -17.30 17.49
N GLU A 58 -29.58 -18.19 16.92
CA GLU A 58 -29.66 -19.58 17.37
C GLU A 58 -28.30 -20.29 17.28
N LEU A 59 -27.57 -20.10 16.17
CA LEU A 59 -26.25 -20.71 15.97
C LEU A 59 -25.21 -20.18 16.96
N LEU A 60 -25.20 -18.87 17.22
CA LEU A 60 -24.29 -18.24 18.18
C LEU A 60 -24.62 -18.66 19.62
N ASP A 61 -25.90 -18.78 19.98
CA ASP A 61 -26.35 -19.28 21.29
C ASP A 61 -25.95 -20.75 21.52
N LEU A 62 -25.86 -21.55 20.45
CA LEU A 62 -25.34 -22.93 20.48
C LEU A 62 -23.81 -23.00 20.59
N GLY A 63 -23.11 -21.85 20.61
CA GLY A 63 -21.65 -21.77 20.73
C GLY A 63 -20.90 -21.93 19.41
N THR A 64 -21.54 -21.65 18.27
CA THR A 64 -20.86 -21.61 16.96
C THR A 64 -19.82 -20.49 16.96
N ASP A 65 -18.63 -20.79 16.44
CA ASP A 65 -17.54 -19.83 16.31
C ASP A 65 -17.88 -18.76 15.26
N VAL A 66 -18.06 -17.51 15.71
CA VAL A 66 -18.35 -16.34 14.86
C VAL A 66 -17.20 -16.01 13.90
N ASN A 67 -15.97 -16.39 14.25
CA ASN A 67 -14.75 -16.12 13.49
C ASN A 67 -14.31 -17.32 12.64
N PHE A 68 -15.19 -18.29 12.41
CA PHE A 68 -14.93 -19.36 11.47
C PHE A 68 -14.55 -18.82 10.09
N ARG A 69 -13.57 -19.47 9.45
CA ARG A 69 -13.06 -19.12 8.13
C ARG A 69 -13.32 -20.27 7.15
N ASP A 70 -13.90 -19.95 5.99
CA ASP A 70 -14.08 -20.90 4.88
C ASP A 70 -12.74 -21.21 4.16
N ASP A 71 -12.81 -22.01 3.09
CA ASP A 71 -11.64 -22.35 2.26
C ASP A 71 -10.95 -21.12 1.65
N ASP A 72 -11.69 -20.05 1.41
CA ASP A 72 -11.19 -18.77 0.90
C ASP A 72 -10.79 -17.83 2.05
N GLU A 73 -10.70 -18.36 3.27
CA GLU A 73 -10.38 -17.67 4.50
C GLU A 73 -11.39 -16.55 4.91
N ARG A 74 -12.60 -16.57 4.34
CA ARG A 74 -13.65 -15.58 4.64
C ARG A 74 -14.43 -15.95 5.88
N THR A 75 -14.84 -14.94 6.63
CA THR A 75 -15.72 -15.06 7.81
C THR A 75 -17.17 -14.71 7.48
N ALA A 76 -18.11 -15.02 8.38
CA ALA A 76 -19.50 -14.58 8.25
C ALA A 76 -19.62 -13.04 8.11
N LEU A 77 -18.69 -12.29 8.72
CA LEU A 77 -18.64 -10.83 8.62
C LEU A 77 -18.32 -10.34 7.20
N HIS A 78 -17.40 -11.00 6.48
CA HIS A 78 -17.13 -10.71 5.06
C HIS A 78 -18.38 -10.88 4.20
N VAL A 79 -19.11 -11.98 4.44
CA VAL A 79 -20.32 -12.34 3.70
C VAL A 79 -21.42 -11.31 3.92
N ALA A 80 -21.70 -10.97 5.19
CA ALA A 80 -22.68 -9.95 5.54
C ALA A 80 -22.30 -8.58 4.97
N ALA A 81 -21.01 -8.24 4.98
CA ALA A 81 -20.50 -7.00 4.45
C ALA A 81 -20.61 -6.90 2.92
N CYS A 82 -20.35 -7.99 2.20
CA CYS A 82 -20.62 -8.13 0.76
C CYS A 82 -22.10 -7.89 0.43
N GLN A 83 -23.00 -8.50 1.20
CA GLN A 83 -24.45 -8.40 0.95
C GLN A 83 -25.05 -7.06 1.38
N GLY A 84 -24.41 -6.36 2.31
CA GLY A 84 -24.86 -5.06 2.81
C GLY A 84 -25.86 -5.14 3.95
N TYR A 85 -25.96 -6.30 4.62
CA TYR A 85 -26.88 -6.50 5.75
C TYR A 85 -26.32 -5.90 7.03
N SER A 86 -26.60 -4.61 7.24
CA SER A 86 -26.09 -3.86 8.40
C SER A 86 -26.52 -4.45 9.74
N ASP A 87 -27.74 -4.97 9.84
CA ASP A 87 -28.24 -5.59 11.07
C ASP A 87 -27.50 -6.89 11.40
N VAL A 88 -27.13 -7.67 10.37
CA VAL A 88 -26.31 -8.88 10.53
C VAL A 88 -24.88 -8.52 10.91
N VAL A 89 -24.29 -7.50 10.26
CA VAL A 89 -22.96 -7.01 10.60
C VAL A 89 -22.93 -6.57 12.07
N GLN A 90 -23.93 -5.80 12.53
CA GLN A 90 -24.02 -5.40 13.93
C GLN A 90 -24.09 -6.61 14.86
N LEU A 91 -24.97 -7.58 14.55
CA LEU A 91 -25.12 -8.79 15.36
C LEU A 91 -23.81 -9.59 15.47
N LEU A 92 -23.09 -9.76 14.37
CA LEU A 92 -21.82 -10.48 14.36
C LEU A 92 -20.74 -9.74 15.17
N VAL A 93 -20.65 -8.42 15.01
CA VAL A 93 -19.69 -7.57 15.75
C VAL A 93 -20.01 -7.57 17.26
N ASP A 94 -21.29 -7.48 17.64
CA ASP A 94 -21.74 -7.55 19.04
C ASP A 94 -21.39 -8.89 19.69
N ASN A 95 -21.28 -9.95 18.89
CA ASN A 95 -20.88 -11.30 19.32
C ASN A 95 -19.37 -11.57 19.17
N GLY A 96 -18.55 -10.54 18.95
CA GLY A 96 -17.09 -10.65 18.97
C GLY A 96 -16.46 -11.05 17.64
N ALA A 97 -17.13 -10.77 16.51
CA ALA A 97 -16.51 -10.91 15.20
C ALA A 97 -15.26 -10.03 15.06
N GLU A 98 -14.17 -10.60 14.54
CA GLU A 98 -12.92 -9.91 14.25
C GLU A 98 -13.09 -8.98 13.03
N ILE A 99 -13.08 -7.67 13.30
CA ILE A 99 -13.44 -6.60 12.35
C ILE A 99 -12.50 -6.52 11.14
N ASP A 100 -11.20 -6.65 11.38
CA ASP A 100 -10.14 -6.52 10.36
C ASP A 100 -9.60 -7.88 9.90
N SER A 101 -10.42 -8.94 9.99
CA SER A 101 -10.04 -10.24 9.42
C SER A 101 -9.76 -10.10 7.93
N GLU A 102 -8.65 -10.64 7.44
CA GLU A 102 -8.33 -10.69 6.01
C GLU A 102 -8.79 -12.03 5.42
N ASP A 103 -9.23 -12.04 4.17
CA ASP A 103 -9.44 -13.28 3.42
C ASP A 103 -8.15 -13.72 2.68
N ARG A 104 -8.25 -14.78 1.88
CA ARG A 104 -7.13 -15.33 1.10
C ARG A 104 -6.47 -14.31 0.17
N TRP A 105 -7.22 -13.30 -0.27
CA TRP A 105 -6.77 -12.25 -1.18
C TRP A 105 -6.41 -10.96 -0.46
N GLY A 106 -6.47 -10.92 0.87
CA GLY A 106 -6.22 -9.74 1.68
C GLY A 106 -7.38 -8.75 1.73
N SER A 107 -8.59 -9.15 1.31
CA SER A 107 -9.78 -8.32 1.46
C SER A 107 -10.24 -8.34 2.92
N THR A 108 -10.67 -7.20 3.45
CA THR A 108 -11.33 -7.08 4.75
C THR A 108 -12.85 -6.94 4.56
N PRO A 109 -13.67 -7.18 5.60
CA PRO A 109 -15.11 -6.90 5.52
C PRO A 109 -15.42 -5.46 5.09
N LEU A 110 -14.62 -4.49 5.53
CA LEU A 110 -14.75 -3.10 5.10
C LEU A 110 -14.40 -2.92 3.62
N GLY A 111 -13.34 -3.58 3.12
CA GLY A 111 -13.01 -3.60 1.69
C GLY A 111 -14.12 -4.15 0.81
N ASP A 112 -14.72 -5.26 1.23
CA ASP A 112 -15.88 -5.86 0.56
C ASP A 112 -17.09 -4.91 0.56
N ALA A 113 -17.40 -4.26 1.69
CA ALA A 113 -18.48 -3.28 1.79
C ALA A 113 -18.26 -2.06 0.87
N ILE A 114 -17.02 -1.58 0.76
CA ILE A 114 -16.65 -0.47 -0.14
C ILE A 114 -16.83 -0.88 -1.61
N HIS A 115 -16.30 -2.05 -2.00
CA HIS A 115 -16.39 -2.55 -3.38
C HIS A 115 -17.85 -2.67 -3.85
N TYR A 116 -18.71 -3.20 -3.00
CA TYR A 116 -20.14 -3.36 -3.29
C TYR A 116 -21.00 -2.12 -2.97
N LYS A 117 -20.39 -1.01 -2.50
CA LYS A 117 -21.05 0.26 -2.21
C LYS A 117 -22.13 0.16 -1.13
N ASN A 118 -21.88 -0.64 -0.09
CA ASN A 118 -22.77 -0.86 1.03
C ASN A 118 -22.59 0.21 2.11
N HIS A 119 -23.02 1.44 1.81
CA HIS A 119 -22.75 2.64 2.61
C HIS A 119 -23.11 2.55 4.11
N HIS A 120 -24.17 1.84 4.47
CA HIS A 120 -24.55 1.67 5.87
C HIS A 120 -23.59 0.74 6.61
N VAL A 121 -23.15 -0.36 5.98
CA VAL A 121 -22.14 -1.26 6.52
C VAL A 121 -20.79 -0.57 6.65
N ILE A 122 -20.40 0.24 5.66
CA ILE A 122 -19.14 1.01 5.70
C ILE A 122 -19.08 1.85 6.98
N LYS A 123 -20.10 2.69 7.21
CA LYS A 123 -20.18 3.53 8.41
C LYS A 123 -20.15 2.70 9.69
N LEU A 124 -20.90 1.60 9.72
CA LEU A 124 -21.00 0.72 10.88
C LEU A 124 -19.63 0.13 11.25
N LEU A 125 -18.91 -0.39 10.26
CA LEU A 125 -17.59 -0.98 10.47
C LEU A 125 -16.59 0.09 10.90
N GLU A 126 -16.59 1.28 10.28
CA GLU A 126 -15.76 2.42 10.68
C GLU A 126 -16.03 2.85 12.14
N GLU A 127 -17.30 2.90 12.56
CA GLU A 127 -17.69 3.21 13.94
C GLU A 127 -17.14 2.20 14.96
N HIS A 128 -17.00 0.94 14.55
CA HIS A 128 -16.42 -0.13 15.38
C HIS A 128 -14.89 -0.23 15.24
N GLY A 129 -14.26 0.73 14.57
CA GLY A 129 -12.80 0.84 14.47
C GLY A 129 -12.17 0.08 13.30
N ALA A 130 -12.97 -0.38 12.33
CA ALA A 130 -12.45 -0.93 11.09
C ALA A 130 -11.61 0.12 10.38
N LYS A 131 -10.38 -0.24 10.02
CA LYS A 131 -9.52 0.68 9.28
C LYS A 131 -9.87 0.59 7.80
N PRO A 132 -10.14 1.72 7.11
CA PRO A 132 -10.34 1.69 5.67
C PRO A 132 -9.12 0.99 5.04
N PRO A 133 -9.33 0.02 4.13
CA PRO A 133 -8.21 -0.57 3.41
C PRO A 133 -7.48 0.60 2.75
N MET A 134 -6.28 0.88 3.25
CA MET A 134 -5.43 1.95 2.75
C MET A 134 -5.18 1.68 1.28
N ALA A 135 -5.86 2.42 0.42
CA ALA A 135 -6.01 2.05 -0.99
C ALA A 135 -4.64 1.71 -1.60
N PRO A 136 -4.39 0.42 -1.86
CA PRO A 136 -3.42 -0.01 -2.85
C PRO A 136 -3.62 0.83 -4.11
N MET A 137 -2.56 1.12 -4.84
CA MET A 137 -2.72 1.70 -6.16
C MET A 137 -3.68 0.80 -6.98
N HIS A 138 -4.85 1.34 -7.34
CA HIS A 138 -5.89 0.61 -8.05
C HIS A 138 -5.33 0.08 -9.37
N VAL A 139 -5.03 -1.21 -9.42
CA VAL A 139 -4.89 -1.95 -10.67
C VAL A 139 -6.24 -2.60 -10.94
N ASN A 140 -6.92 -2.12 -11.98
CA ASN A 140 -8.26 -2.62 -12.36
C ASN A 140 -8.23 -4.09 -12.79
N ASN A 141 -7.03 -4.65 -13.03
CA ASN A 141 -6.84 -6.04 -13.41
C ASN A 141 -5.50 -6.54 -12.86
N SER A 142 -5.48 -7.75 -12.28
CA SER A 142 -4.25 -8.42 -11.80
C SER A 142 -3.19 -8.69 -12.89
N ARG A 143 -3.52 -8.47 -14.16
CA ARG A 143 -2.55 -8.46 -15.29
C ARG A 143 -1.86 -7.11 -15.53
N GLU A 144 -2.26 -6.05 -14.82
CA GLU A 144 -1.71 -4.69 -14.95
C GLU A 144 -0.74 -4.34 -13.83
N VAL A 145 -0.37 -5.30 -12.97
CA VAL A 145 0.64 -5.09 -11.92
C VAL A 145 1.93 -4.61 -12.57
N PRO A 146 2.41 -3.40 -12.23
CA PRO A 146 3.62 -2.87 -12.84
C PRO A 146 4.84 -3.74 -12.53
N GLU A 147 5.77 -3.84 -13.48
CA GLU A 147 6.99 -4.67 -13.32
C GLU A 147 7.86 -4.26 -12.11
N TYR A 148 7.71 -3.03 -11.62
CA TYR A 148 8.43 -2.55 -10.45
C TYR A 148 7.81 -2.99 -9.12
N GLU A 149 6.60 -3.58 -9.13
CA GLU A 149 5.92 -3.98 -7.90
C GLU A 149 6.66 -5.14 -7.24
N ILE A 150 6.96 -4.97 -5.96
CA ILE A 150 7.60 -5.98 -5.12
C ILE A 150 6.54 -6.50 -4.15
N ASP A 151 6.40 -7.82 -4.03
CA ASP A 151 5.60 -8.40 -2.95
C ASP A 151 6.28 -8.07 -1.61
N ALA A 152 5.53 -7.44 -0.70
CA ALA A 152 6.00 -7.06 0.62
C ALA A 152 6.64 -8.22 1.39
N LYS A 153 6.17 -9.46 1.18
CA LYS A 153 6.70 -10.68 1.82
C LYS A 153 8.10 -11.04 1.33
N GLU A 154 8.52 -10.54 0.17
CA GLU A 154 9.89 -10.73 -0.33
C GLU A 154 10.92 -9.82 0.37
N LEU A 155 10.47 -8.81 1.13
CA LEU A 155 11.33 -7.90 1.89
C LEU A 155 11.53 -8.41 3.32
N ASP A 156 12.75 -8.84 3.63
CA ASP A 156 13.14 -9.26 4.99
C ASP A 156 13.79 -8.10 5.76
N PHE A 157 13.14 -7.72 6.86
CA PHE A 157 13.58 -6.66 7.78
C PHE A 157 14.19 -7.20 9.10
N THR A 158 14.43 -8.50 9.24
CA THR A 158 14.86 -9.13 10.49
C THR A 158 16.16 -8.52 11.05
N ASN A 159 17.07 -8.10 10.17
CA ASN A 159 18.32 -7.41 10.53
C ASN A 159 18.32 -5.93 10.10
N SER A 160 17.14 -5.31 10.06
CA SER A 160 17.01 -3.93 9.60
C SER A 160 17.69 -2.94 10.54
N ILE A 161 18.29 -1.92 9.94
CA ILE A 161 18.91 -0.79 10.62
C ILE A 161 18.29 0.47 10.04
N GLU A 162 17.90 1.41 10.90
CA GLU A 162 17.42 2.72 10.48
C GLU A 162 18.58 3.56 9.91
N LEU A 163 18.38 4.06 8.69
CA LEU A 163 19.27 4.95 7.97
C LEU A 163 18.60 6.32 7.90
N ALA A 164 19.23 7.33 8.50
CA ALA A 164 18.78 8.74 8.51
C ALA A 164 17.39 9.00 9.12
N LYS A 165 17.36 9.57 10.34
CA LYS A 165 16.17 10.14 11.01
C LYS A 165 14.88 9.27 10.96
N GLY A 166 15.01 7.95 10.89
CA GLY A 166 13.89 6.99 10.85
C GLY A 166 13.17 6.86 9.50
N THR A 167 13.64 7.52 8.44
CA THR A 167 12.94 7.53 7.13
C THR A 167 13.30 6.34 6.25
N PHE A 168 14.56 5.90 6.27
CA PHE A 168 15.01 4.73 5.50
C PHE A 168 15.39 3.56 6.41
N HIS A 169 15.17 2.35 5.92
CA HIS A 169 15.52 1.09 6.58
C HIS A 169 16.36 0.22 5.64
N ILE A 170 17.32 -0.52 6.18
CA ILE A 170 17.95 -1.62 5.43
C ILE A 170 17.04 -2.84 5.44
N ALA A 171 16.86 -3.47 4.27
CA ALA A 171 16.19 -4.76 4.14
C ALA A 171 16.99 -5.69 3.22
N SER A 172 16.63 -6.98 3.23
CA SER A 172 17.11 -7.96 2.26
C SER A 172 15.97 -8.28 1.28
N TRP A 173 16.22 -8.12 -0.01
CA TRP A 173 15.31 -8.50 -1.08
C TRP A 173 15.98 -9.54 -1.97
N ARG A 174 15.47 -10.78 -1.96
CA ARG A 174 16.05 -11.93 -2.70
C ARG A 174 17.56 -12.11 -2.45
N GLY A 175 18.01 -11.83 -1.22
CA GLY A 175 19.41 -11.93 -0.79
C GLY A 175 20.29 -10.71 -1.09
N ILE A 176 19.72 -9.65 -1.67
CA ILE A 176 20.41 -8.39 -1.96
C ILE A 176 20.02 -7.36 -0.89
N GLN A 177 21.00 -6.67 -0.31
CA GLN A 177 20.71 -5.56 0.59
C GLN A 177 20.15 -4.37 -0.19
N VAL A 178 19.03 -3.84 0.29
CA VAL A 178 18.32 -2.70 -0.30
C VAL A 178 18.02 -1.65 0.76
N ALA A 179 17.87 -0.41 0.31
CA ALA A 179 17.38 0.68 1.15
C ALA A 179 15.88 0.86 0.88
N VAL A 180 15.09 0.95 1.95
CA VAL A 180 13.63 1.01 1.88
C VAL A 180 13.13 2.26 2.59
N LYS A 181 12.44 3.12 1.86
CA LYS A 181 11.69 4.27 2.42
C LYS A 181 10.26 3.81 2.68
N LYS A 182 9.83 3.83 3.95
CA LYS A 182 8.47 3.43 4.35
C LYS A 182 7.59 4.67 4.48
N PHE A 183 6.37 4.59 3.98
CA PHE A 183 5.33 5.61 4.12
C PHE A 183 4.24 5.06 5.04
N GLY A 184 4.01 5.72 6.17
CA GLY A 184 3.12 5.24 7.24
C GLY A 184 1.65 5.57 7.00
N ASP A 185 0.77 5.04 7.85
CA ASP A 185 -0.69 5.17 7.72
C ASP A 185 -1.18 6.64 7.64
N ASP A 186 -0.55 7.55 8.41
CA ASP A 186 -0.84 9.00 8.39
C ASP A 186 -0.51 9.70 7.05
N GLU A 187 0.33 9.07 6.22
CA GLU A 187 0.67 9.58 4.90
C GLU A 187 -0.29 9.10 3.82
N ILE A 188 -1.12 8.11 4.13
CA ILE A 188 -1.95 7.41 3.15
C ILE A 188 -3.43 7.78 3.30
N ALA A 189 -3.82 8.29 4.46
CA ALA A 189 -5.10 8.97 4.66
C ALA A 189 -5.25 10.28 3.85
N ASP A 190 -4.15 10.80 3.31
CA ASP A 190 -4.11 12.05 2.55
C ASP A 190 -3.94 11.76 1.05
N GLU A 191 -5.01 11.98 0.27
CA GLU A 191 -5.00 11.76 -1.18
C GLU A 191 -3.90 12.56 -1.91
N ASP A 192 -3.52 13.75 -1.41
CA ASP A 192 -2.47 14.56 -2.02
C ASP A 192 -1.09 13.90 -1.83
N LYS A 193 -0.87 13.26 -0.67
CA LYS A 193 0.37 12.52 -0.39
C LYS A 193 0.44 11.23 -1.19
N VAL A 194 -0.66 10.50 -1.33
CA VAL A 194 -0.75 9.31 -2.20
C VAL A 194 -0.50 9.68 -3.66
N THR A 195 -1.07 10.79 -4.12
CA THR A 195 -0.82 11.31 -5.47
C THR A 195 0.64 11.68 -5.67
N ALA A 196 1.26 12.38 -4.71
CA ALA A 196 2.68 12.71 -4.80
C ALA A 196 3.60 11.49 -4.74
N PHE A 197 3.24 10.44 -4.00
CA PHE A 197 3.94 9.17 -4.02
C PHE A 197 3.89 8.54 -5.42
N ARG A 198 2.73 8.56 -6.09
CA ARG A 198 2.57 8.06 -7.47
C ARG A 198 3.40 8.86 -8.46
N ASP A 199 3.40 10.19 -8.36
CA ASP A 199 4.21 11.05 -9.21
C ASP A 199 5.72 10.80 -8.99
N GLU A 200 6.13 10.64 -7.73
CA GLU A 200 7.51 10.29 -7.36
C GLU A 200 7.91 8.94 -7.98
N LEU A 201 7.05 7.93 -7.88
CA LEU A 201 7.26 6.61 -8.47
C LEU A 201 7.34 6.65 -10.00
N ALA A 202 6.51 7.45 -10.67
CA ALA A 202 6.51 7.61 -12.12
C ALA A 202 7.81 8.25 -12.65
N LEU A 203 8.44 9.11 -11.85
CA LEU A 203 9.75 9.68 -12.16
C LEU A 203 10.88 8.69 -11.88
N LEU A 204 10.88 8.04 -10.72
CA LEU A 204 11.92 7.10 -10.31
C LEU A 204 12.12 5.94 -11.29
N GLN A 205 11.03 5.45 -11.91
CA GLN A 205 11.08 4.42 -12.95
C GLN A 205 11.96 4.80 -14.16
N LYS A 206 12.03 6.09 -14.49
CA LYS A 206 12.74 6.59 -15.68
C LYS A 206 14.22 6.91 -15.40
N ILE A 207 14.63 6.88 -14.12
CA ILE A 207 15.94 7.35 -13.68
C ILE A 207 16.93 6.21 -13.62
N ARG A 208 17.96 6.30 -14.47
CA ARG A 208 19.07 5.35 -14.58
C ARG A 208 20.35 6.12 -14.84
N HIS A 209 21.17 6.32 -13.81
CA HIS A 209 22.45 7.04 -13.95
C HIS A 209 23.46 6.61 -12.86
N PRO A 210 24.77 6.44 -13.18
CA PRO A 210 25.77 5.95 -12.22
C PRO A 210 25.99 6.86 -11.00
N ASN A 211 25.72 8.16 -11.11
CA ASN A 211 25.83 9.11 -10.00
C ASN A 211 24.47 9.50 -9.38
N VAL A 212 23.44 8.68 -9.58
CA VAL A 212 22.12 8.86 -8.98
C VAL A 212 21.70 7.53 -8.38
N VAL A 213 21.13 7.55 -7.18
CA VAL A 213 20.68 6.31 -6.51
C VAL A 213 19.64 5.60 -7.36
N GLN A 214 19.87 4.30 -7.56
CA GLN A 214 19.04 3.47 -8.41
C GLN A 214 17.75 3.02 -7.71
N PHE A 215 16.62 3.37 -8.31
CA PHE A 215 15.33 2.75 -8.03
C PHE A 215 15.31 1.28 -8.48
N LEU A 216 14.81 0.40 -7.60
CA LEU A 216 14.71 -1.04 -7.84
C LEU A 216 13.26 -1.51 -7.95
N GLY A 217 12.38 -0.99 -7.11
CA GLY A 217 10.97 -1.34 -7.10
C GLY A 217 10.20 -0.62 -6.00
N ALA A 218 8.91 -0.90 -5.90
CA ALA A 218 8.05 -0.32 -4.88
C ALA A 218 7.05 -1.35 -4.38
N VAL A 219 6.57 -1.14 -3.17
CA VAL A 219 5.41 -1.83 -2.63
C VAL A 219 4.30 -0.80 -2.59
N THR A 220 3.32 -0.97 -3.47
CA THR A 220 2.20 -0.05 -3.64
C THR A 220 0.86 -0.71 -3.35
N GLN A 221 0.87 -2.04 -3.17
CA GLN A 221 -0.33 -2.84 -2.93
C GLN A 221 -0.62 -3.18 -1.47
N SER A 222 0.25 -2.81 -0.54
CA SER A 222 0.08 -3.08 0.89
C SER A 222 0.52 -1.90 1.75
N SER A 223 0.01 -1.82 2.98
CA SER A 223 0.54 -0.93 4.01
C SER A 223 1.68 -1.60 4.78
N PRO A 224 2.80 -0.90 5.08
CA PRO A 224 3.12 0.44 4.60
C PRO A 224 3.51 0.43 3.12
N MET A 225 3.20 1.50 2.38
CA MET A 225 3.77 1.70 1.05
C MET A 225 5.28 1.90 1.16
N MET A 226 6.03 1.38 0.19
CA MET A 226 7.49 1.40 0.23
C MET A 226 8.12 1.75 -1.11
N ILE A 227 9.18 2.54 -1.08
CA ILE A 227 10.09 2.73 -2.22
C ILE A 227 11.40 1.99 -1.90
N VAL A 228 11.82 1.11 -2.81
CA VAL A 228 13.01 0.29 -2.69
C VAL A 228 14.08 0.79 -3.66
N THR A 229 15.24 1.14 -3.12
CA THR A 229 16.41 1.59 -3.87
C THR A 229 17.65 0.74 -3.54
N GLU A 230 18.70 0.90 -4.33
CA GLU A 230 19.99 0.29 -4.01
C GLU A 230 20.51 0.75 -2.64
N TYR A 231 21.08 -0.18 -1.87
CA TYR A 231 21.77 0.15 -0.63
C TYR A 231 23.23 0.52 -0.91
N LEU A 232 23.68 1.63 -0.30
CA LEU A 232 25.04 2.15 -0.45
C LEU A 232 25.82 2.01 0.86
N PRO A 233 26.68 0.99 1.01
CA PRO A 233 27.20 0.54 2.30
C PRO A 233 28.20 1.50 2.95
N LYS A 234 28.78 2.43 2.19
CA LYS A 234 29.68 3.45 2.75
C LYS A 234 28.93 4.63 3.37
N GLY A 235 27.60 4.64 3.32
CA GLY A 235 26.78 5.69 3.92
C GLY A 235 26.95 7.06 3.27
N ASP A 236 26.47 8.09 3.97
CA ASP A 236 26.41 9.45 3.44
C ASP A 236 27.73 10.24 3.54
N LEU A 237 27.80 11.31 2.76
CA LEU A 237 28.96 12.19 2.69
C LEU A 237 29.08 13.06 3.95
N HIS A 238 27.99 13.40 4.64
CA HIS A 238 28.06 14.16 5.89
C HIS A 238 28.84 13.41 6.97
N ALA A 239 28.47 12.15 7.24
CA ALA A 239 29.14 11.28 8.18
C ALA A 239 30.61 11.05 7.81
N TYR A 240 30.89 10.95 6.51
CA TYR A 240 32.26 10.84 6.01
C TYR A 240 33.11 12.07 6.34
N LEU A 241 32.61 13.26 6.01
CA LEU A 241 33.34 14.51 6.19
C LEU A 241 33.57 14.84 7.67
N LYS A 242 32.73 14.33 8.57
CA LYS A 242 32.84 14.54 10.01
C LYS A 242 33.97 13.72 10.65
N ASN A 243 34.19 12.50 10.16
CA ASN A 243 35.07 11.52 10.81
C ASN A 243 36.46 11.43 10.18
N GLU A 244 36.68 12.07 9.04
CA GLU A 244 37.90 11.90 8.25
C GLU A 244 38.78 13.15 8.21
N GLU A 245 40.04 12.93 7.85
CA GLU A 245 40.98 14.01 7.60
C GLU A 245 40.47 14.97 6.50
N PRO A 246 40.93 16.23 6.51
CA PRO A 246 40.58 17.19 5.47
C PRO A 246 40.77 16.62 4.07
N LEU A 247 39.73 16.75 3.24
CA LEU A 247 39.76 16.25 1.87
C LEU A 247 40.95 16.82 1.08
N ARG A 248 41.75 15.94 0.50
CA ARG A 248 42.76 16.34 -0.48
C ARG A 248 42.07 17.02 -1.68
N PRO A 249 42.65 18.08 -2.28
CA PRO A 249 42.03 18.80 -3.39
C PRO A 249 41.60 17.89 -4.56
N THR A 250 42.39 16.87 -4.89
CA THR A 250 42.08 15.93 -5.96
C THR A 250 40.83 15.08 -5.67
N LYS A 251 40.61 14.70 -4.41
CA LYS A 251 39.42 13.94 -3.99
C LYS A 251 38.18 14.83 -3.95
N ALA A 252 38.33 16.06 -3.48
CA ALA A 252 37.26 17.06 -3.51
C ALA A 252 36.77 17.34 -4.94
N ILE A 253 37.69 17.48 -5.92
CA ILE A 253 37.32 17.66 -7.33
C ILE A 253 36.55 16.44 -7.87
N ARG A 254 37.00 15.22 -7.56
CA ARG A 254 36.29 14.00 -7.99
C ARG A 254 34.87 13.95 -7.43
N PHE A 255 34.71 14.24 -6.14
CA PHE A 255 33.41 14.32 -5.48
C PHE A 255 32.51 15.37 -6.13
N ALA A 256 33.03 16.56 -6.41
CA ALA A 256 32.28 17.62 -7.08
C ALA A 256 31.81 17.19 -8.49
N ILE A 257 32.67 16.49 -9.25
CA ILE A 257 32.32 15.99 -10.58
C ILE A 257 31.21 14.93 -10.52
N ASP A 258 31.28 13.98 -9.59
CA ASP A 258 30.24 12.95 -9.44
C ASP A 258 28.88 13.57 -9.12
N ILE A 259 28.84 14.51 -8.16
CA ILE A 259 27.61 15.24 -7.81
C ILE A 259 27.09 16.05 -9.01
N ALA A 260 27.97 16.78 -9.70
CA ALA A 260 27.60 17.59 -10.85
C ALA A 260 27.03 16.75 -12.00
N ARG A 261 27.59 15.56 -12.25
CA ARG A 261 27.06 14.63 -13.26
C ARG A 261 25.66 14.12 -12.89
N GLY A 262 25.46 13.71 -11.64
CA GLY A 262 24.14 13.28 -11.15
C GLY A 262 23.09 14.38 -11.30
N LEU A 263 23.41 15.61 -10.90
CA LEU A 263 22.51 16.75 -11.02
C LEU A 263 22.26 17.16 -12.48
N ASN A 264 23.29 17.17 -13.33
CA ASN A 264 23.14 17.49 -14.74
C ASN A 264 22.16 16.51 -15.42
N TYR A 265 22.32 15.21 -15.14
CA TYR A 265 21.40 14.19 -15.61
C TYR A 265 19.96 14.48 -15.17
N LEU A 266 19.73 14.76 -13.89
CA LEU A 266 18.39 15.07 -13.36
C LEU A 266 17.77 16.31 -14.03
N HIS A 267 18.58 17.35 -14.30
CA HIS A 267 18.13 18.57 -14.96
C HIS A 267 17.84 18.39 -16.47
N GLU A 268 18.43 17.41 -17.12
CA GLU A 268 18.24 17.13 -18.55
C GLU A 268 17.00 16.29 -18.84
N ILE A 269 16.40 15.66 -17.82
CA ILE A 269 15.16 14.88 -17.95
C ILE A 269 14.05 15.73 -18.57
N LYS A 270 13.29 15.12 -19.48
CA LYS A 270 12.14 15.70 -20.19
C LYS A 270 10.87 14.89 -19.89
N PRO A 271 9.67 15.51 -19.92
CA PRO A 271 9.38 16.89 -20.30
C PRO A 271 9.77 17.93 -19.25
N GLU A 272 9.82 17.54 -17.97
CA GLU A 272 10.14 18.43 -16.85
C GLU A 272 11.46 18.04 -16.19
N ALA A 273 12.33 19.03 -15.99
CA ALA A 273 13.61 18.86 -15.32
C ALA A 273 13.39 18.57 -13.83
N ILE A 274 14.12 17.60 -13.28
CA ILE A 274 14.04 17.26 -11.86
C ILE A 274 15.00 18.17 -11.09
N ILE A 275 14.45 19.12 -10.33
CA ILE A 275 15.23 19.99 -9.44
C ILE A 275 15.26 19.35 -8.04
N HIS A 276 16.45 18.99 -7.55
CA HIS A 276 16.61 18.30 -6.25
C HIS A 276 16.05 19.09 -5.05
N ARG A 277 16.27 20.41 -5.00
CA ARG A 277 15.82 21.35 -3.93
C ARG A 277 16.30 21.07 -2.50
N ASP A 278 17.12 20.05 -2.29
CA ASP A 278 17.65 19.68 -0.96
C ASP A 278 19.05 19.07 -1.04
N LEU A 279 19.91 19.68 -1.85
CA LEU A 279 21.25 19.18 -2.01
C LEU A 279 22.08 19.48 -0.76
N GLU A 280 22.27 18.47 0.08
CA GLU A 280 23.12 18.52 1.27
C GLU A 280 23.97 17.24 1.39
N PRO A 281 25.09 17.25 2.15
CA PRO A 281 25.97 16.08 2.24
C PRO A 281 25.29 14.80 2.76
N SER A 282 24.20 14.89 3.52
CA SER A 282 23.38 13.74 3.97
C SER A 282 22.67 13.04 2.80
N ASN A 283 22.32 13.77 1.75
CA ASN A 283 21.63 13.26 0.56
C ASN A 283 22.61 12.82 -0.53
N ILE A 284 23.90 12.76 -0.22
CA ILE A 284 24.94 12.24 -1.11
C ILE A 284 25.50 10.96 -0.52
N LEU A 285 25.20 9.84 -1.16
CA LEU A 285 25.58 8.51 -0.72
C LEU A 285 26.82 8.01 -1.48
N ARG A 286 27.48 7.00 -0.92
CA ARG A 286 28.77 6.51 -1.40
C ARG A 286 28.72 5.03 -1.70
N ASP A 287 29.13 4.66 -2.90
CA ASP A 287 29.20 3.26 -3.29
C ASP A 287 30.48 2.56 -2.78
N ASP A 288 30.54 1.26 -3.02
CA ASP A 288 31.66 0.39 -2.67
C ASP A 288 32.98 0.76 -3.39
N THR A 289 32.89 1.37 -4.58
CA THR A 289 34.05 1.91 -5.31
C THR A 289 34.53 3.26 -4.78
N GLY A 290 33.68 3.98 -4.04
CA GLY A 290 33.94 5.31 -3.49
C GLY A 290 33.49 6.47 -4.38
N HIS A 291 32.68 6.19 -5.41
CA HIS A 291 31.96 7.21 -6.17
C HIS A 291 30.75 7.72 -5.40
N LEU A 292 30.34 8.95 -5.72
CA LEU A 292 29.18 9.58 -5.10
C LEU A 292 27.93 9.41 -5.95
N LYS A 293 26.81 9.14 -5.28
CA LYS A 293 25.47 9.08 -5.85
C LYS A 293 24.55 10.06 -5.14
N VAL A 294 23.80 10.83 -5.93
CA VAL A 294 22.75 11.73 -5.45
C VAL A 294 21.54 10.89 -5.03
N ALA A 295 21.05 11.10 -3.81
CA ALA A 295 19.93 10.38 -3.19
C ALA A 295 18.83 11.36 -2.75
N ASP A 296 17.66 10.82 -2.37
CA ASP A 296 16.49 11.58 -1.87
C ASP A 296 16.14 12.81 -2.75
N PHE A 297 16.34 12.65 -4.06
CA PHE A 297 15.90 13.59 -5.08
C PHE A 297 14.45 13.23 -5.40
N GLY A 298 13.51 13.98 -4.84
CA GLY A 298 12.12 13.54 -4.86
C GLY A 298 11.15 14.66 -4.56
N VAL A 299 10.03 14.61 -5.27
CA VAL A 299 8.99 15.65 -5.44
C VAL A 299 8.20 15.92 -4.16
N SER A 300 8.48 15.21 -3.06
CA SER A 300 7.89 15.44 -1.74
C SER A 300 8.13 16.88 -1.23
N LYS A 301 9.10 17.61 -1.79
CA LYS A 301 9.29 19.07 -1.59
C LYS A 301 8.59 19.98 -2.62
N LEU A 302 8.08 19.44 -3.72
CA LEU A 302 7.26 20.18 -4.70
C LEU A 302 5.86 20.46 -4.14
N LEU A 303 5.28 19.53 -3.37
CA LEU A 303 4.04 19.74 -2.59
C LEU A 303 4.16 20.90 -1.58
N LYS A 304 5.35 21.09 -0.97
CA LYS A 304 5.61 22.25 -0.10
C LYS A 304 5.61 23.57 -0.86
N VAL A 305 5.82 23.56 -2.19
CA VAL A 305 5.84 24.78 -3.02
C VAL A 305 4.48 25.03 -3.67
N THR A 306 3.76 24.02 -4.14
CA THR A 306 2.39 24.21 -4.64
C THR A 306 1.46 24.75 -3.55
N ASN A 307 1.65 24.35 -2.29
CA ASN A 307 0.94 24.92 -1.14
C ASN A 307 1.43 26.31 -0.70
N ARG A 308 2.63 26.75 -1.11
CA ARG A 308 3.12 28.12 -0.88
C ARG A 308 2.71 29.10 -1.98
N VAL A 309 2.58 28.62 -3.22
CA VAL A 309 2.23 29.46 -4.39
C VAL A 309 0.74 29.84 -4.38
N LYS A 310 -0.13 29.13 -3.65
CA LYS A 310 -1.52 29.55 -3.45
C LYS A 310 -1.68 30.81 -2.57
N GLU A 311 -0.64 31.25 -1.84
CA GLU A 311 -0.73 32.45 -0.99
C GLU A 311 -0.08 33.72 -1.58
N ASP A 312 0.86 33.62 -2.53
CA ASP A 312 1.44 34.81 -3.16
C ASP A 312 0.83 35.06 -4.54
N LYS A 313 -0.33 35.71 -4.55
CA LYS A 313 -0.79 36.47 -5.73
C LYS A 313 0.29 37.52 -6.04
N PRO A 314 0.77 37.64 -7.29
CA PRO A 314 1.71 38.68 -7.65
C PRO A 314 1.06 40.05 -7.44
N LEU A 315 1.66 40.89 -6.61
CA LEU A 315 1.38 42.32 -6.52
C LEU A 315 1.54 42.91 -7.93
N THR A 316 0.42 43.32 -8.52
CA THR A 316 0.39 44.12 -9.74
C THR A 316 1.13 45.43 -9.45
N CYS A 317 2.24 45.64 -10.16
CA CYS A 317 2.93 46.91 -10.20
C CYS A 317 2.02 47.94 -10.91
N ASP A 318 1.46 48.87 -10.14
CA ASP A 318 0.82 50.06 -10.69
C ASP A 318 1.88 50.90 -11.43
N ASN A 319 1.69 51.04 -12.74
CA ASN A 319 2.44 51.95 -13.57
C ASN A 319 2.10 53.40 -13.17
N THR A 320 2.98 54.03 -12.40
CA THR A 320 3.07 55.50 -12.37
C THR A 320 3.83 55.96 -13.60
N SER A 321 3.13 56.42 -14.63
CA SER A 321 3.69 57.31 -15.64
C SER A 321 3.11 58.71 -15.43
N TYR A 322 3.91 59.58 -14.82
CA TYR A 322 3.84 61.03 -15.03
C TYR A 322 4.62 61.32 -16.31
N ASP A 323 3.91 61.75 -17.36
CA ASP A 323 4.15 62.95 -18.16
C ASP A 323 3.18 62.96 -19.36
#